data_AF-A0A2T9ZHQ1-F1
#
_entry.id   AF-A0A2T9ZHQ1-F1
#
_cell.length_a   1.000
_cell.length_b   1.000
_cell.length_c   1.000
_cell.angle_alpha   90.00
_cell.angle_beta   90.00
_cell.angle_gamma   90.00
#
_symmetry.space_group_name_H-M   'P 1'
#
loop_
_entity.id
_entity.type
_entity.pdbx_description
1 polymer ?
#
loop_
_entity_poly.entity_id
_entity_poly.type
_entity_poly.pdbx_seq_one_letter_code
_entity_poly.pdbx_strand_id
1 'polypeptide(L)'
;MDTDSTPLVKLVNQTLDEYYETLQAFLSSIDTLGLNTTELLNISEQRKAIFVSLLKLDENLCELFRKVRKHQKTQKQIFQLQMYSAMCESATALLAEKIHKSKKKLEMKILEAEDAVDESKLYSSETRNVNELIDYSKRISPFTFAPESLEDGRTLQVAEPPYPSELKMRMGLISSFEFKDSEQAESAPGIEKIDEEQLFIDNEQSFDVEDSEFLLDLDLNPDIE
;
A
#
# COMPACT_ATOMS: atom_id res chain seq x y z
N MET A 1 25.40 30.13 -42.02
CA MET A 1 24.04 29.63 -42.23
C MET A 1 23.99 28.26 -41.55
N ASP A 2 23.13 28.18 -40.53
CA ASP A 2 22.81 27.02 -39.67
C ASP A 2 23.94 26.45 -38.79
N THR A 3 24.36 27.23 -37.79
CA THR A 3 25.23 26.76 -36.69
C THR A 3 24.48 26.34 -35.43
N ASP A 4 23.14 26.39 -35.45
CA ASP A 4 22.32 26.25 -34.23
C ASP A 4 21.95 24.79 -33.90
N SER A 5 22.24 23.84 -34.81
CA SER A 5 21.85 22.43 -34.65
C SER A 5 23.03 21.45 -34.59
N THR A 6 24.26 21.89 -34.89
CA THR A 6 25.43 21.02 -34.78
C THR A 6 25.80 20.90 -33.30
N PRO A 7 25.82 19.68 -32.72
CA PRO A 7 26.18 19.50 -31.33
C PRO A 7 27.58 20.09 -31.12
N LEU A 8 27.70 20.96 -30.10
CA LEU A 8 28.92 21.71 -29.79
C LEU A 8 30.18 20.81 -29.73
N VAL A 9 29.99 19.55 -29.33
CA VAL A 9 31.00 18.50 -29.31
C VAL A 9 31.57 18.18 -30.71
N LYS A 10 30.71 18.03 -31.73
CA LYS A 10 31.16 17.77 -33.11
C LYS A 10 31.94 18.96 -33.66
N LEU A 11 31.49 20.18 -33.36
CA LEU A 11 32.17 21.40 -33.79
C LEU A 11 33.56 21.54 -33.16
N VAL A 12 33.69 21.25 -31.85
CA VAL A 12 34.99 21.25 -31.15
C VAL A 12 35.93 20.22 -31.76
N ASN A 13 35.46 19.00 -32.00
CA ASN A 13 36.29 17.94 -32.59
C ASN A 13 36.76 18.31 -34.00
N GLN A 14 35.87 18.86 -34.84
CA GLN A 14 36.23 19.35 -36.17
C GLN A 14 37.30 20.44 -36.11
N THR A 15 37.17 21.43 -35.22
CA THR A 15 38.19 22.48 -35.07
C THR A 15 39.51 21.96 -34.50
N LEU A 16 39.50 20.88 -33.72
CA LEU A 16 40.71 20.23 -33.21
C LEU A 16 41.44 19.45 -34.31
N ASP A 17 40.68 18.76 -35.17
CA ASP A 17 41.22 18.05 -36.33
C ASP A 17 41.84 19.06 -37.32
N GLU A 18 41.13 20.15 -37.63
CA GLU A 18 41.65 21.26 -38.43
C GLU A 18 42.89 21.93 -37.80
N TYR A 19 42.93 22.04 -36.47
CA TYR A 19 44.10 22.56 -35.74
C TYR A 19 45.30 21.64 -35.91
N TYR A 20 45.08 20.33 -35.78
CA TYR A 20 46.13 19.33 -35.94
C TYR A 20 46.69 19.33 -37.37
N GLU A 21 45.83 19.35 -38.38
CA GLU A 21 46.23 19.41 -39.79
C GLU A 21 47.03 20.67 -40.11
N THR A 22 46.58 21.84 -39.65
CA THR A 22 47.28 23.12 -39.88
C THR A 22 48.61 23.20 -39.14
N LEU A 23 48.71 22.64 -37.93
CA LEU A 23 49.96 22.52 -37.19
C LEU A 23 50.93 21.55 -37.86
N GLN A 24 50.46 20.41 -38.34
CA GLN A 24 51.27 19.44 -39.08
C GLN A 24 51.78 20.05 -40.40
N ALA A 25 50.94 20.80 -41.12
CA ALA A 25 51.32 21.55 -42.31
C ALA A 25 52.39 22.63 -41.99
N PHE A 26 52.24 23.33 -40.85
CA PHE A 26 53.24 24.30 -40.39
C PHE A 26 54.59 23.65 -40.09
N LEU A 27 54.63 22.56 -39.33
CA LEU A 27 55.86 21.83 -39.01
C LEU A 27 56.52 21.25 -40.26
N SER A 28 55.72 20.63 -41.15
CA SER A 28 56.21 20.11 -42.43
C SER A 28 56.77 21.22 -43.31
N SER A 29 56.19 22.42 -43.26
CA SER A 29 56.72 23.60 -43.95
C SER A 29 58.04 24.11 -43.38
N ILE A 30 58.36 23.80 -42.12
CA ILE A 30 59.64 24.15 -41.47
C ILE A 30 60.73 23.17 -41.90
N ASP A 31 60.42 21.88 -41.97
CA ASP A 31 61.40 20.82 -42.33
C ASP A 31 61.95 20.96 -43.76
N THR A 32 61.25 21.65 -44.67
CA THR A 32 61.68 21.90 -46.05
C THR A 32 62.75 22.99 -46.22
N LEU A 33 63.30 23.54 -45.13
CA LEU A 33 64.28 24.66 -45.10
C LEU A 33 65.63 24.42 -45.83
N GLY A 34 65.82 23.28 -46.50
CA GLY A 34 67.10 22.87 -47.07
C GLY A 34 67.39 23.28 -48.52
N LEU A 35 66.47 23.90 -49.26
CA LEU A 35 66.62 24.08 -50.73
C LEU A 35 66.29 25.52 -51.19
N ASN A 36 67.29 26.16 -51.79
CA ASN A 36 67.28 27.38 -52.64
C ASN A 36 66.86 28.75 -52.05
N THR A 37 67.67 29.78 -52.36
CA THR A 37 67.55 31.17 -51.87
C THR A 37 66.39 31.97 -52.46
N THR A 38 65.85 31.59 -53.62
CA THR A 38 64.68 32.23 -54.24
C THR A 38 63.34 31.66 -53.74
N GLU A 39 63.33 30.40 -53.30
CA GLU A 39 62.15 29.75 -52.73
C GLU A 39 61.91 30.20 -51.27
N LEU A 40 62.97 30.65 -50.58
CA LEU A 40 62.93 31.15 -49.20
C LEU A 40 61.93 32.29 -48.95
N LEU A 41 61.77 33.24 -49.89
CA LEU A 41 60.81 34.35 -49.74
C LEU A 41 59.36 33.87 -49.88
N ASN A 42 59.07 33.02 -50.88
CA ASN A 42 57.73 32.44 -51.06
C ASN A 42 57.35 31.48 -49.91
N ILE A 43 58.31 30.68 -49.45
CA ILE A 43 58.14 29.80 -48.27
C ILE A 43 57.89 30.65 -47.01
N SER A 44 58.54 31.82 -46.88
CA SER A 44 58.30 32.75 -45.76
C SER A 44 56.88 33.31 -45.77
N GLU A 45 56.36 33.72 -46.93
CA GLU A 45 54.98 34.23 -47.05
C GLU A 45 53.93 33.14 -46.79
N GLN A 46 54.15 31.93 -47.31
CA GLN A 46 53.28 30.78 -47.04
C GLN A 46 53.25 30.41 -45.55
N ARG A 47 54.41 30.43 -44.87
CA ARG A 47 54.47 30.21 -43.41
C ARG A 47 53.73 31.28 -42.62
N LYS A 48 53.85 32.54 -43.02
CA LYS A 48 53.07 33.64 -42.40
C LYS A 48 51.57 33.41 -42.58
N ALA A 49 51.13 32.98 -43.76
CA ALA A 49 49.72 32.66 -44.01
C ALA A 49 49.23 31.49 -43.14
N ILE A 50 49.99 30.39 -43.04
CA ILE A 50 49.67 29.24 -42.20
C ILE A 50 49.62 29.65 -40.71
N PHE A 51 50.57 30.46 -40.25
CA PHE A 51 50.60 30.95 -38.88
C PHE A 51 49.42 31.87 -38.55
N VAL A 52 49.01 32.73 -39.49
CA VAL A 52 47.81 33.56 -39.33
C VAL A 52 46.54 32.71 -39.30
N SER A 53 46.45 31.63 -40.10
CA SER A 53 45.32 30.69 -39.98
C SER A 53 45.31 29.95 -38.65
N LEU A 54 46.48 29.56 -38.13
CA LEU A 54 46.59 28.89 -36.82
C LEU A 54 46.12 29.81 -35.68
N LEU A 55 46.51 31.09 -35.72
CA LEU A 55 46.05 32.09 -34.74
C LEU A 55 44.53 32.26 -34.76
N LYS A 56 43.92 32.34 -35.96
CA LYS A 56 42.46 32.42 -36.08
C LYS A 56 41.76 31.17 -35.53
N LEU A 57 42.35 30.01 -35.76
CA LEU A 57 41.81 28.74 -35.25
C LEU A 57 41.91 28.68 -33.72
N ASP A 58 43.00 29.17 -33.14
CA ASP A 58 43.21 29.25 -31.69
C ASP A 58 42.22 30.22 -31.03
N GLU A 59 41.96 31.37 -31.64
CA GLU A 59 40.90 32.30 -31.21
C GLU A 59 39.53 31.62 -31.21
N ASN A 60 39.21 30.87 -32.28
CA ASN A 60 37.95 30.15 -32.39
C ASN A 60 37.83 29.03 -31.35
N LEU A 61 38.89 28.25 -31.11
CA LEU A 61 38.93 27.23 -30.06
C LEU A 61 38.70 27.86 -28.68
N CYS A 62 39.36 28.98 -28.39
CA CYS A 62 39.16 29.72 -27.13
C CYS A 62 37.70 30.15 -26.95
N GLU A 63 37.03 30.63 -28.00
CA GLU A 63 35.61 30.96 -27.96
C GLU A 63 34.72 29.73 -27.74
N LEU A 64 35.00 28.63 -28.44
CA LEU A 64 34.27 27.37 -28.27
C LEU A 64 34.40 26.82 -26.85
N PHE A 65 35.61 26.81 -26.27
CA PHE A 65 35.80 26.40 -24.88
C PHE A 65 35.05 27.28 -23.89
N ARG A 66 34.97 28.60 -24.13
CA ARG A 66 34.14 29.50 -23.32
C ARG A 66 32.65 29.14 -23.43
N LYS A 67 32.16 28.82 -24.63
CA LYS A 67 30.78 28.37 -24.85
C LYS A 67 30.50 27.04 -24.14
N VAL A 68 31.40 26.05 -24.26
CA VAL A 68 31.30 24.75 -23.56
C VAL A 68 31.23 24.95 -22.05
N ARG A 69 32.10 25.80 -21.49
CA ARG A 69 32.10 26.08 -20.04
C ARG A 69 30.79 26.72 -19.57
N LYS A 70 30.22 27.65 -20.36
CA LYS A 70 28.89 28.22 -20.09
C LYS A 70 27.81 27.13 -20.11
N HIS A 71 27.80 26.28 -21.14
CA HIS A 71 26.86 25.17 -21.25
C HIS A 71 26.96 24.20 -20.06
N GLN A 72 28.18 23.83 -19.64
CA GLN A 72 28.37 22.97 -18.47
C GLN A 72 27.84 23.60 -17.18
N LYS A 73 28.00 24.92 -17.01
CA LYS A 73 27.46 25.65 -15.85
C LYS A 73 25.93 25.61 -15.87
N THR A 74 25.31 25.88 -17.01
CA THR A 74 23.86 25.82 -17.18
C THR A 74 23.34 24.40 -16.98
N GLN A 75 24.02 23.38 -17.50
CA GLN A 75 23.64 21.97 -17.31
C GLN A 75 23.63 21.57 -15.84
N LYS A 76 24.62 22.02 -15.05
CA LYS A 76 24.63 21.81 -13.60
C LYS A 76 23.43 22.47 -12.91
N GLN A 77 23.05 23.66 -13.34
CA GLN A 77 21.88 24.37 -12.81
C GLN A 77 20.57 23.66 -13.19
N ILE A 78 20.45 23.19 -14.44
CA ILE A 78 19.30 22.39 -14.90
C ILE A 78 19.17 21.14 -14.05
N PHE A 79 20.27 20.42 -13.83
CA PHE A 79 20.27 19.22 -13.00
C PHE A 79 19.82 19.51 -11.55
N GLN A 80 20.32 20.59 -10.95
CA GLN A 80 19.88 21.01 -9.60
C GLN A 80 18.38 21.35 -9.56
N LEU A 81 17.86 22.04 -10.57
CA LEU A 81 16.44 22.35 -10.69
C LEU A 81 15.58 21.11 -10.88
N GLN A 82 16.04 20.13 -11.68
CA GLN A 82 15.36 18.85 -11.86
C GLN A 82 15.27 18.07 -10.54
N MET A 83 16.36 18.03 -9.77
CA MET A 83 16.35 17.41 -8.44
C MET A 83 15.37 18.12 -7.50
N TYR A 84 15.34 19.45 -7.52
CA TYR A 84 14.40 20.22 -6.72
C TYR A 84 12.93 19.97 -7.14
N SER A 85 12.64 19.90 -8.44
CA SER A 85 11.31 19.56 -8.96
C SER A 85 10.85 18.20 -8.48
N ALA A 86 11.71 17.18 -8.59
CA ALA A 86 11.41 15.83 -8.11
C ALA A 86 11.13 15.81 -6.60
N MET A 87 11.87 16.58 -5.81
CA MET A 87 11.59 16.72 -4.38
C MET A 87 10.23 17.37 -4.13
N CYS A 88 9.88 18.44 -4.85
CA CYS A 88 8.57 19.06 -4.73
C CYS A 88 7.43 18.11 -5.11
N GLU A 89 7.57 17.36 -6.20
CA GLU A 89 6.60 16.34 -6.62
C GLU A 89 6.42 15.23 -5.57
N SER A 90 7.51 14.78 -4.95
CA SER A 90 7.41 13.81 -3.85
C SER A 90 6.66 14.39 -2.65
N ALA A 91 6.90 15.66 -2.31
CA ALA A 91 6.24 16.34 -1.20
C ALA A 91 4.75 16.56 -1.46
N THR A 92 4.36 16.91 -2.69
CA THR A 92 2.95 17.06 -3.06
C THR A 92 2.22 15.72 -3.05
N ALA A 93 2.86 14.64 -3.51
CA ALA A 93 2.30 13.29 -3.42
C ALA A 93 2.04 12.87 -1.96
N LEU A 94 3.00 13.09 -1.06
CA LEU A 94 2.86 12.82 0.37
C LEU A 94 1.74 13.65 1.02
N LEU A 95 1.59 14.91 0.62
CA LEU A 95 0.51 15.77 1.09
C LEU A 95 -0.85 15.26 0.63
N ALA A 96 -0.99 14.91 -0.65
CA ALA A 96 -2.21 14.34 -1.21
C ALA A 96 -2.60 13.03 -0.49
N GLU A 97 -1.63 12.15 -0.23
CA GLU A 97 -1.85 10.92 0.52
C GLU A 97 -2.35 11.19 1.94
N LYS A 98 -1.73 12.14 2.66
CA LYS A 98 -2.16 12.54 4.00
C LYS A 98 -3.58 13.10 4.02
N ILE A 99 -3.93 13.94 3.03
CA ILE A 99 -5.28 14.49 2.88
C ILE A 99 -6.28 13.37 2.59
N HIS A 100 -5.93 12.40 1.74
CA HIS A 100 -6.82 11.28 1.45
C HIS A 100 -7.05 10.40 2.68
N LYS A 101 -5.98 10.11 3.44
CA LYS A 101 -6.08 9.36 4.71
C LYS A 101 -6.91 10.10 5.75
N SER A 102 -6.77 11.41 5.89
CA SER A 102 -7.57 12.19 6.84
C SER A 102 -9.04 12.26 6.42
N LYS A 103 -9.31 12.45 5.13
CA LYS A 103 -10.67 12.39 4.56
C LYS A 103 -11.34 11.06 4.88
N LYS A 104 -10.68 9.94 4.59
CA LYS A 104 -11.22 8.60 4.87
C LYS A 104 -11.53 8.40 6.36
N LYS A 105 -10.65 8.87 7.25
CA LYS A 105 -10.90 8.82 8.71
C LYS A 105 -12.12 9.66 9.11
N LEU A 106 -12.30 10.83 8.50
CA LEU A 106 -13.45 11.68 8.77
C LEU A 106 -14.75 11.05 8.27
N GLU A 107 -14.74 10.47 7.07
CA GLU A 107 -15.90 9.75 6.51
C GLU A 107 -16.32 8.58 7.41
N MET A 108 -15.37 7.79 7.91
CA MET A 108 -15.67 6.74 8.87
C MET A 108 -16.28 7.29 10.17
N LYS A 109 -15.77 8.42 10.68
CA LYS A 109 -16.31 9.05 11.89
C LYS A 109 -17.70 9.63 11.69
N ILE A 110 -18.00 10.14 10.49
CA ILE A 110 -19.34 10.60 10.12
C ILE A 110 -20.30 9.41 10.10
N LEU A 111 -19.90 8.30 9.47
CA LEU A 111 -20.72 7.09 9.43
C LEU A 111 -20.99 6.53 10.83
N GLU A 112 -19.97 6.41 11.69
CA GLU A 112 -20.14 6.00 13.09
C GLU A 112 -21.08 6.94 13.86
N ALA A 113 -21.03 8.25 13.57
CA ALA A 113 -21.90 9.24 14.22
C ALA A 113 -23.35 9.16 13.71
N GLU A 114 -23.55 8.88 12.42
CA GLU A 114 -24.87 8.64 11.83
C GLU A 114 -25.52 7.39 12.44
N ASP A 115 -24.79 6.28 12.53
CA ASP A 115 -25.25 5.06 13.19
C ASP A 115 -25.65 5.31 14.66
N ALA A 116 -24.80 6.02 15.41
CA ALA A 116 -25.11 6.37 16.80
C ALA A 116 -26.35 7.28 16.94
N VAL A 117 -26.59 8.17 15.99
CA VAL A 117 -27.78 9.02 15.95
C VAL A 117 -29.02 8.18 15.67
N ASP A 118 -28.94 7.22 14.76
CA ASP A 118 -30.08 6.35 14.44
C ASP A 118 -30.40 5.38 15.57
N GLU A 119 -29.39 4.82 16.24
CA GLU A 119 -29.56 4.09 17.51
C GLU A 119 -30.24 4.97 18.58
N SER A 120 -29.75 6.19 18.77
CA SER A 120 -30.34 7.13 19.74
C SER A 120 -31.80 7.45 19.43
N LYS A 121 -32.17 7.60 18.15
CA LYS A 121 -33.58 7.78 17.73
C LYS A 121 -34.41 6.54 18.05
N LEU A 122 -33.90 5.34 17.80
CA LEU A 122 -34.58 4.09 18.16
C LEU A 122 -34.86 4.05 19.67
N TYR A 123 -33.83 4.26 20.50
CA TYR A 123 -33.97 4.29 21.96
C TYR A 123 -34.89 5.41 22.46
N SER A 124 -34.87 6.59 21.83
CA SER A 124 -35.75 7.70 22.21
C SER A 124 -37.20 7.49 21.78
N SER A 125 -37.45 6.73 20.72
CA SER A 125 -38.80 6.42 20.24
C SER A 125 -39.48 5.34 21.10
N GLU A 126 -38.69 4.43 21.66
CA GLU A 126 -39.15 3.43 22.62
C GLU A 126 -39.14 4.00 24.04
N THR A 127 -40.24 4.60 24.46
CA THR A 127 -40.45 4.95 25.87
C THR A 127 -40.69 3.69 26.71
N ARG A 128 -39.64 2.90 26.96
CA ARG A 128 -39.72 1.74 27.84
C ARG A 128 -39.96 2.20 29.27
N ASN A 129 -41.00 1.64 29.91
CA ASN A 129 -41.32 1.92 31.29
C ASN A 129 -40.18 1.42 32.19
N VAL A 130 -39.47 2.34 32.84
CA VAL A 130 -38.30 2.03 33.68
C VAL A 130 -38.66 1.04 34.79
N ASN A 131 -39.90 1.09 35.30
CA ASN A 131 -40.36 0.16 36.33
C ASN A 131 -40.45 -1.28 35.82
N GLU A 132 -40.92 -1.49 34.59
CA GLU A 132 -41.00 -2.83 33.99
C GLU A 132 -39.59 -3.40 33.73
N LEU A 133 -38.63 -2.56 33.37
CA LEU A 133 -37.24 -2.97 33.20
C LEU A 133 -36.61 -3.40 34.55
N ILE A 134 -36.91 -2.66 35.62
CA ILE A 134 -36.45 -3.01 36.98
C ILE A 134 -37.09 -4.33 37.44
N ASP A 135 -38.38 -4.52 37.17
CA ASP A 135 -39.05 -5.76 37.55
C ASP A 135 -38.57 -6.96 36.73
N TYR A 136 -38.31 -6.77 35.43
CA TYR A 136 -37.73 -7.81 34.57
C TYR A 136 -36.29 -8.15 34.96
N SER A 137 -35.46 -7.16 35.27
CA SER A 137 -34.09 -7.40 35.73
C SER A 137 -34.04 -8.15 37.06
N LYS A 138 -34.94 -7.85 38.00
CA LYS A 138 -35.12 -8.66 39.23
C LYS A 138 -35.54 -10.10 38.94
N ARG A 139 -36.34 -10.35 37.90
CA ARG A 139 -36.75 -11.71 37.49
C ARG A 139 -35.60 -12.49 36.84
N ILE A 140 -34.74 -11.83 36.06
CA ILE A 140 -33.60 -12.47 35.40
C ILE A 140 -32.43 -12.67 36.37
N SER A 141 -32.26 -11.78 37.35
CA SER A 141 -31.12 -11.80 38.28
C SER A 141 -30.79 -13.19 38.84
N PRO A 142 -31.74 -14.04 39.30
CA PRO A 142 -31.43 -15.38 39.82
C PRO A 142 -30.81 -16.36 38.79
N PHE A 143 -31.03 -16.14 37.49
CA PHE A 143 -30.56 -16.99 36.39
C PHE A 143 -29.22 -16.53 35.81
N THR A 144 -28.89 -15.25 35.97
CA THR A 144 -27.64 -14.64 35.46
C THR A 144 -26.66 -14.30 36.57
N PHE A 145 -27.05 -14.47 37.84
CA PHE A 145 -26.19 -14.22 38.98
C PHE A 145 -25.15 -15.33 39.10
N ALA A 146 -23.88 -14.97 38.88
CA ALA A 146 -22.76 -15.78 39.31
C ALA A 146 -22.49 -15.44 40.79
N PRO A 147 -22.58 -16.40 41.73
CA PRO A 147 -22.24 -16.12 43.12
C PRO A 147 -20.77 -15.69 43.20
N GLU A 148 -20.55 -14.44 43.62
CA GLU A 148 -19.22 -13.99 44.05
C GLU A 148 -18.76 -14.91 45.18
N SER A 149 -17.47 -15.28 45.14
CA SER A 149 -16.77 -16.21 46.04
C SER A 149 -17.47 -16.48 47.37
N LEU A 150 -17.66 -17.77 47.68
CA LEU A 150 -18.29 -18.35 48.87
C LEU A 150 -17.52 -18.05 50.18
N GLU A 151 -17.22 -16.79 50.47
CA GLU A 151 -16.63 -16.31 51.71
C GLU A 151 -17.62 -15.29 52.30
N ASP A 152 -17.81 -15.33 53.62
CA ASP A 152 -18.77 -14.55 54.41
C ASP A 152 -20.25 -14.93 54.31
N GLY A 153 -20.59 -16.09 54.88
CA GLY A 153 -21.71 -16.26 55.84
C GLY A 153 -23.13 -15.82 55.45
N ARG A 154 -23.36 -15.41 54.20
CA ARG A 154 -24.64 -14.99 53.67
C ARG A 154 -25.25 -16.18 52.97
N THR A 155 -26.54 -16.36 53.22
CA THR A 155 -27.39 -17.45 52.74
C THR A 155 -27.03 -17.87 51.31
N LEU A 156 -26.65 -19.14 51.10
CA LEU A 156 -26.50 -19.76 49.80
C LEU A 156 -27.79 -19.55 48.98
N GLN A 157 -27.82 -18.53 48.14
CA GLN A 157 -28.77 -18.49 47.04
C GLN A 157 -28.17 -19.36 45.95
N VAL A 158 -28.69 -20.59 45.85
CA VAL A 158 -28.32 -21.52 44.77
C VAL A 158 -28.78 -20.87 43.46
N ALA A 159 -27.83 -20.48 42.61
CA ALA A 159 -28.13 -19.94 41.30
C ALA A 159 -28.91 -20.97 40.49
N GLU A 160 -30.00 -20.55 39.84
CA GLU A 160 -30.73 -21.43 38.93
C GLU A 160 -29.93 -21.61 37.63
N PRO A 161 -29.99 -22.78 36.97
CA PRO A 161 -29.29 -22.98 35.70
C PRO A 161 -29.79 -21.99 34.64
N PRO A 162 -28.93 -21.55 33.71
CA PRO A 162 -29.27 -20.56 32.68
C PRO A 162 -30.24 -21.09 31.61
N TYR A 163 -30.53 -22.39 31.63
CA TYR A 163 -31.47 -23.07 30.75
C TYR A 163 -32.53 -23.80 31.59
N PRO A 164 -33.74 -24.02 31.06
CA PRO A 164 -34.77 -24.77 31.77
C PRO A 164 -34.29 -26.19 32.06
N SER A 165 -34.41 -26.65 33.31
CA SER A 165 -34.07 -28.02 33.67
C SER A 165 -35.07 -29.01 33.09
N GLU A 166 -34.62 -30.24 32.82
CA GLU A 166 -35.47 -31.31 32.30
C GLU A 166 -36.72 -31.53 33.18
N LEU A 167 -36.57 -31.45 34.51
CA LEU A 167 -37.69 -31.54 35.44
C LEU A 167 -38.69 -30.39 35.27
N LYS A 168 -38.23 -29.15 35.07
CA LYS A 168 -39.11 -28.01 34.77
C LYS A 168 -39.78 -28.15 33.39
N MET A 169 -39.09 -28.74 32.41
CA MET A 169 -39.65 -29.01 31.07
C MET A 169 -40.74 -30.10 31.11
N ARG A 170 -40.48 -31.21 31.80
CA ARG A 170 -41.41 -32.34 32.00
C ARG A 170 -42.60 -32.00 32.90
N MET A 171 -42.49 -30.98 33.75
CA MET A 171 -43.63 -30.45 34.51
C MET A 171 -44.31 -29.29 33.79
N GLY A 172 -43.79 -28.86 32.65
CA GLY A 172 -44.31 -27.74 31.88
C GLY A 172 -45.63 -28.09 31.20
N LEU A 173 -46.47 -27.07 30.98
CA LEU A 173 -47.78 -27.24 30.34
C LEU A 173 -47.69 -27.96 28.99
N ILE A 174 -46.63 -27.71 28.21
CA ILE A 174 -46.39 -28.35 26.91
C ILE A 174 -46.38 -29.88 27.03
N SER A 175 -45.56 -30.42 27.94
CA SER A 175 -45.51 -31.87 28.18
C SER A 175 -46.87 -32.42 28.63
N SER A 176 -47.63 -31.67 29.44
CA SER A 176 -48.96 -32.10 29.89
C SER A 176 -50.01 -32.13 28.78
N PHE A 177 -49.82 -31.38 27.69
CA PHE A 177 -50.68 -31.46 26.51
C PHE A 177 -50.33 -32.66 25.65
N GLU A 178 -49.03 -32.93 25.44
CA GLU A 178 -48.57 -34.12 24.72
C GLU A 178 -49.03 -35.43 25.40
N PHE A 179 -48.97 -35.49 26.74
CA PHE A 179 -49.46 -36.66 27.46
C PHE A 179 -50.99 -36.85 27.37
N LYS A 180 -51.78 -35.78 27.34
CA LYS A 180 -53.25 -35.87 27.20
C LYS A 180 -53.67 -36.35 25.82
N ASP A 181 -52.97 -35.94 24.79
CA ASP A 181 -53.22 -36.42 23.42
C ASP A 181 -52.75 -37.89 23.27
N SER A 182 -51.69 -38.30 23.98
CA SER A 182 -51.24 -39.70 24.01
C SER A 182 -52.15 -40.63 24.84
N GLU A 183 -52.68 -40.19 25.99
CA GLU A 183 -53.62 -41.00 26.81
C GLU A 183 -54.98 -41.19 26.11
N GLN A 184 -55.40 -40.24 25.27
CA GLN A 184 -56.57 -40.41 24.39
C GLN A 184 -56.31 -41.36 23.22
N ALA A 185 -55.05 -41.52 22.79
CA ALA A 185 -54.67 -42.48 21.75
C ALA A 185 -54.51 -43.91 22.29
N GLU A 186 -54.10 -44.09 23.55
CA GLU A 186 -53.88 -45.39 24.19
C GLU A 186 -55.13 -46.08 24.75
N SER A 187 -56.28 -45.40 24.76
CA SER A 187 -57.58 -46.01 25.14
C SER A 187 -58.30 -46.70 23.96
N ALA A 188 -57.62 -46.88 22.83
CA ALA A 188 -58.01 -47.83 21.79
C ALA A 188 -57.43 -49.22 22.10
N PRO A 189 -58.24 -50.30 22.17
CA PRO A 189 -57.72 -51.61 22.52
C PRO A 189 -56.95 -52.19 21.32
N GLY A 190 -55.65 -52.38 21.52
CA GLY A 190 -54.83 -53.28 20.73
C GLY A 190 -53.84 -52.59 19.80
N ILE A 191 -52.60 -52.42 20.29
CA ILE A 191 -51.39 -52.81 19.57
C ILE A 191 -50.36 -53.24 20.63
N GLU A 192 -49.76 -54.39 20.36
CA GLU A 192 -48.79 -55.08 21.19
C GLU A 192 -47.48 -54.29 21.33
N LYS A 193 -46.84 -54.48 22.48
CA LYS A 193 -45.50 -54.01 22.81
C LYS A 193 -44.50 -54.41 21.72
N ILE A 194 -43.70 -53.46 21.26
CA ILE A 194 -42.44 -53.73 20.56
C ILE A 194 -41.33 -53.20 21.46
N ASP A 195 -40.43 -54.09 21.85
CA ASP A 195 -39.25 -53.83 22.68
C ASP A 195 -38.31 -52.80 22.02
N GLU A 196 -37.96 -51.74 22.76
CA GLU A 196 -36.95 -50.73 22.38
C GLU A 196 -35.55 -51.07 22.92
N GLU A 197 -35.21 -52.36 23.05
CA GLU A 197 -33.81 -52.77 23.23
C GLU A 197 -33.13 -52.90 21.86
N GLN A 198 -32.80 -51.78 21.19
CA GLN A 198 -31.76 -51.71 20.14
C GLN A 198 -31.67 -50.32 19.46
N LEU A 199 -31.20 -49.29 20.15
CA LEU A 199 -30.58 -48.12 19.50
C LEU A 199 -29.45 -47.55 20.39
N PHE A 200 -28.41 -48.36 20.61
CA PHE A 200 -27.07 -47.86 20.91
C PHE A 200 -26.27 -47.89 19.61
N ILE A 201 -25.98 -46.71 19.05
CA ILE A 201 -24.86 -46.54 18.12
C ILE A 201 -23.99 -45.45 18.73
N ASP A 202 -22.90 -45.90 19.35
CA ASP A 202 -21.72 -45.08 19.64
C ASP A 202 -21.23 -44.42 18.35
N ASN A 203 -21.01 -43.11 18.39
CA ASN A 203 -20.13 -42.46 17.44
C ASN A 203 -19.38 -41.32 18.14
N GLU A 204 -18.38 -41.72 18.92
CA GLU A 204 -17.21 -40.88 19.19
C GLU A 204 -16.49 -40.61 17.85
N GLN A 205 -16.58 -39.38 17.35
CA GLN A 205 -15.63 -38.86 16.37
C GLN A 205 -15.10 -37.52 16.84
N SER A 206 -13.93 -37.60 17.49
CA SER A 206 -12.95 -36.54 17.60
C SER A 206 -12.54 -36.04 16.20
N PHE A 207 -12.63 -34.74 15.97
CA PHE A 207 -11.88 -34.07 14.91
C PHE A 207 -11.09 -32.92 15.52
N ASP A 208 -9.87 -33.29 15.90
CA ASP A 208 -8.75 -32.40 16.16
C ASP A 208 -7.88 -32.46 14.88
N VAL A 209 -7.86 -31.38 14.10
CA VAL A 209 -6.84 -31.16 13.06
C VAL A 209 -6.51 -29.67 13.05
N GLU A 210 -5.50 -29.32 13.82
CA GLU A 210 -4.67 -28.15 13.61
C GLU A 210 -3.91 -28.26 12.27
N ASP A 211 -3.81 -27.09 11.64
CA ASP A 211 -2.72 -26.59 10.82
C ASP A 211 -2.48 -27.06 9.36
N SER A 212 -2.40 -26.00 8.54
CA SER A 212 -1.43 -25.78 7.47
C SER A 212 -1.65 -26.46 6.11
N GLU A 213 -2.43 -25.81 5.23
CA GLU A 213 -2.14 -25.87 3.77
C GLU A 213 -2.75 -24.75 2.90
N PHE A 214 -3.59 -23.83 3.41
CA PHE A 214 -4.21 -22.77 2.57
C PHE A 214 -3.43 -21.45 2.54
N LEU A 215 -2.11 -21.51 2.69
CA LEU A 215 -1.24 -20.35 2.84
C LEU A 215 0.08 -20.56 2.09
N LEU A 216 0.04 -20.79 0.76
CA LEU A 216 1.17 -20.62 -0.18
C LEU A 216 0.74 -20.99 -1.62
N ASP A 217 0.04 -20.10 -2.33
CA ASP A 217 -0.01 -20.11 -3.81
C ASP A 217 -0.44 -18.75 -4.40
N LEU A 218 0.11 -17.66 -3.85
CA LEU A 218 0.19 -16.39 -4.58
C LEU A 218 1.64 -16.17 -5.00
N ASP A 219 1.93 -16.55 -6.25
CA ASP A 219 3.16 -16.18 -6.93
C ASP A 219 3.27 -14.64 -7.03
N LEU A 220 4.44 -14.13 -6.66
CA LEU A 220 4.76 -12.74 -6.36
C LEU A 220 5.66 -12.10 -7.42
N ASN A 221 5.63 -12.55 -8.68
CA ASN A 221 6.32 -11.88 -9.80
C ASN A 221 5.62 -12.14 -11.17
N PRO A 222 4.82 -11.19 -11.71
CA PRO A 222 4.19 -11.36 -13.02
C PRO A 222 5.01 -10.85 -14.24
N ASP A 223 6.27 -10.43 -14.09
CA ASP A 223 7.01 -9.70 -15.14
C ASP A 223 8.28 -10.41 -15.68
N ILE A 224 8.15 -11.66 -16.15
CA ILE A 224 9.08 -12.24 -17.14
C ILE A 224 8.26 -12.92 -18.24
N GLU A 225 7.89 -12.14 -19.28
CA GLU A 225 7.85 -12.51 -20.70
C GLU A 225 7.74 -11.25 -21.57
#